data_AF-A0A1M6ZE82-F1
#
_entry.id   AF-A0A1M6ZE82-F1
#
_cell.length_a   1.000
_cell.length_b   1.000
_cell.length_c   1.000
_cell.angle_alpha   90.00
_cell.angle_beta   90.00
_cell.angle_gamma   90.00
#
_symmetry.space_group_name_H-M   'P 1'
#
loop_
_entity.id
_entity.type
_entity.pdbx_description
1 polymer ?
#
loop_
_entity_poly.entity_id
_entity_poly.type
_entity_poly.pdbx_seq_one_letter_code
_entity_poly.pdbx_strand_id
1 'polypeptide(L)'
;MEPKFDFNSFLHRKKLKHREAAPFVGVSQSLVAAWASNRAVPSYESMGRLIEAGMTVTELFGEELSNRLKENDRCPSVEPPTRSDLKAVVREIMDEIRSESGSPNS
;
A
#
# COMPACT_ATOMS: atom_id res chain seq x y z
N MET A 1 1.30 -19.31 7.66
CA MET A 1 -0.15 -19.08 7.46
C MET A 1 -0.27 -18.20 6.22
N GLU A 2 -0.95 -18.63 5.16
CA GLU A 2 -1.01 -17.87 3.90
C GLU A 2 -1.95 -16.66 4.04
N PRO A 3 -1.65 -15.53 3.37
CA PRO A 3 -2.56 -14.39 3.28
C PRO A 3 -3.88 -14.84 2.67
N LYS A 4 -4.97 -14.72 3.43
CA LYS A 4 -6.26 -15.26 3.04
C LYS A 4 -7.16 -14.13 2.59
N PHE A 5 -7.35 -14.03 1.28
CA PHE A 5 -8.41 -13.24 0.68
C PHE A 5 -9.77 -13.74 1.19
N ASP A 6 -10.55 -12.86 1.84
CA ASP A 6 -11.84 -13.18 2.44
C ASP A 6 -12.96 -12.33 1.84
N PHE A 7 -13.43 -12.80 0.68
CA PHE A 7 -14.54 -12.16 -0.02
C PHE A 7 -15.87 -12.29 0.74
N ASN A 8 -16.07 -13.37 1.51
CA ASN A 8 -17.32 -13.59 2.24
C ASN A 8 -17.47 -12.62 3.41
N SER A 9 -16.38 -12.29 4.09
CA SER A 9 -16.36 -11.24 5.12
C SER A 9 -16.78 -9.88 4.57
N PHE A 10 -16.24 -9.50 3.40
CA PHE A 10 -16.63 -8.28 2.69
C PHE A 10 -18.13 -8.25 2.37
N LEU A 11 -18.68 -9.33 1.81
CA LEU A 11 -20.11 -9.44 1.50
C LEU A 11 -20.99 -9.30 2.73
N HIS A 12 -20.64 -9.98 3.81
CA HIS A 12 -21.37 -9.92 5.07
C HIS A 12 -21.38 -8.49 5.65
N ARG A 13 -20.22 -7.82 5.67
CA ARG A 13 -20.09 -6.44 6.16
C ARG A 13 -20.88 -5.45 5.31
N LYS A 14 -20.87 -5.61 3.99
CA LYS A 14 -21.64 -4.77 3.06
C LYS A 14 -23.11 -5.16 2.96
N LYS A 15 -23.54 -6.25 3.62
CA LYS A 15 -24.89 -6.82 3.53
C LYS A 15 -25.33 -7.12 2.09
N LEU A 16 -24.38 -7.59 1.26
CA LEU A 16 -24.60 -7.92 -0.14
C LEU A 16 -24.78 -9.42 -0.33
N LYS A 17 -25.73 -9.82 -1.19
CA LYS A 17 -25.80 -11.20 -1.70
C LYS A 17 -24.83 -11.37 -2.87
N HIS A 18 -24.43 -12.62 -3.17
CA HIS A 18 -23.56 -12.91 -4.32
C HIS A 18 -24.03 -12.28 -5.64
N ARG A 19 -25.34 -12.34 -5.92
CA ARG A 19 -25.94 -11.75 -7.12
C ARG A 19 -25.83 -10.22 -7.20
N GLU A 20 -25.79 -9.56 -6.04
CA GLU A 20 -25.70 -8.09 -5.92
C GLU A 20 -24.24 -7.62 -5.94
N ALA A 21 -23.31 -8.48 -5.54
CA ALA A 21 -21.88 -8.17 -5.51
C ALA A 21 -21.26 -7.97 -6.91
N ALA A 22 -21.71 -8.75 -7.90
CA ALA A 22 -21.22 -8.66 -9.28
C ALA A 22 -21.40 -7.25 -9.88
N PRO A 23 -22.63 -6.69 -9.94
CA PRO A 23 -22.81 -5.32 -10.42
C PRO A 23 -22.20 -4.26 -9.48
N PHE A 24 -22.14 -4.53 -8.17
CA PHE A 24 -21.58 -3.60 -7.20
C PHE A 24 -20.06 -3.40 -7.37
N VAL A 25 -19.33 -4.48 -7.63
CA VAL A 25 -17.86 -4.45 -7.86
C VAL A 25 -17.54 -4.21 -9.34
N GLY A 26 -18.50 -4.40 -10.25
CA GLY A 26 -18.29 -4.26 -11.69
C GLY A 26 -17.57 -5.48 -12.31
N VAL A 27 -17.94 -6.70 -11.87
CA VAL A 27 -17.34 -7.95 -12.34
C VAL A 27 -18.40 -9.00 -12.67
N SER A 28 -18.00 -10.12 -13.30
CA SER A 28 -18.92 -11.19 -13.64
C SER A 28 -19.36 -12.00 -12.41
N GLN A 29 -20.59 -12.54 -12.44
CA GLN A 29 -21.10 -13.42 -11.38
C GLN A 29 -20.26 -14.69 -11.20
N SER A 30 -19.70 -15.22 -12.29
CA SER A 30 -18.79 -16.37 -12.25
C SER A 30 -17.53 -16.08 -11.43
N LEU A 31 -16.99 -14.85 -11.56
CA LEU A 31 -15.81 -14.43 -10.81
C LEU A 31 -16.13 -14.26 -9.32
N VAL A 32 -17.27 -13.64 -9.01
CA VAL A 32 -17.80 -13.56 -7.63
C VAL A 32 -17.96 -14.95 -7.02
N ALA A 33 -18.54 -15.91 -7.75
CA ALA A 33 -18.71 -17.27 -7.26
C ALA A 33 -17.37 -17.98 -7.04
N ALA A 34 -16.38 -17.76 -7.91
CA ALA A 34 -15.03 -18.28 -7.76
C ALA A 34 -14.34 -17.72 -6.51
N TRP A 35 -14.46 -16.43 -6.26
CA TRP A 35 -13.96 -15.75 -5.06
C TRP A 35 -14.65 -16.22 -3.78
N ALA A 36 -15.97 -16.27 -3.75
CA ALA A 36 -16.75 -16.71 -2.58
C ALA A 36 -16.45 -18.18 -2.20
N SER A 37 -16.07 -18.99 -3.19
CA SER A 37 -15.71 -20.41 -3.01
C SER A 37 -14.20 -20.63 -2.84
N ASN A 38 -13.39 -19.58 -2.71
CA ASN A 38 -11.92 -19.63 -2.62
C ASN A 38 -11.24 -20.42 -3.76
N ARG A 39 -11.87 -20.48 -4.94
CA ARG A 39 -11.31 -21.15 -6.13
C ARG A 39 -10.41 -20.24 -6.97
N ALA A 40 -10.49 -18.94 -6.74
CA ALA A 40 -9.67 -17.95 -7.43
C ALA A 40 -9.34 -16.79 -6.48
N VAL A 41 -8.22 -16.14 -6.76
CA VAL A 41 -7.78 -14.90 -6.12
C VAL A 41 -8.05 -13.74 -7.10
N PRO A 42 -8.44 -12.54 -6.64
CA PRO A 42 -8.62 -11.40 -7.52
C PRO A 42 -7.31 -11.03 -8.23
N SER A 43 -7.41 -10.61 -9.49
CA SER A 43 -6.30 -9.96 -10.20
C SER A 43 -6.00 -8.59 -9.58
N TYR A 44 -4.85 -7.98 -9.89
CA TYR A 44 -4.53 -6.62 -9.43
C TYR A 44 -5.62 -5.61 -9.78
N GLU A 45 -6.13 -5.66 -11.02
CA GLU A 45 -7.23 -4.80 -11.48
C GLU A 45 -8.52 -5.04 -10.68
N SER A 46 -8.82 -6.31 -10.39
CA SER A 46 -9.96 -6.68 -9.54
C SER A 46 -9.78 -6.23 -8.09
N MET A 47 -8.56 -6.28 -7.55
CA MET A 47 -8.25 -5.78 -6.22
C MET A 47 -8.51 -4.27 -6.15
N GLY A 48 -8.11 -3.51 -7.17
CA GLY A 48 -8.44 -2.08 -7.26
C GLY A 48 -9.94 -1.81 -7.18
N ARG A 49 -10.75 -2.51 -7.99
CA ARG A 49 -12.21 -2.40 -7.93
C ARG A 49 -12.81 -2.78 -6.57
N LEU A 50 -12.25 -3.82 -5.93
CA LEU A 50 -12.69 -4.24 -4.59
C LEU A 50 -12.38 -3.18 -3.53
N ILE A 51 -11.21 -2.54 -3.61
CA ILE A 51 -10.82 -1.43 -2.72
C ILE A 51 -11.75 -0.24 -2.92
N GLU A 52 -12.04 0.14 -4.17
CA GLU A 52 -12.99 1.20 -4.51
C GLU A 52 -14.41 0.88 -4.01
N ALA A 53 -14.82 -0.38 -4.08
CA ALA A 53 -16.07 -0.89 -3.50
C ALA A 53 -16.05 -0.91 -1.94
N GLY A 54 -14.91 -0.57 -1.34
CA GLY A 54 -14.70 -0.42 0.10
C GLY A 54 -14.35 -1.72 0.80
N MET A 55 -13.68 -2.66 0.11
CA MET A 55 -13.01 -3.81 0.72
C MET A 55 -11.77 -3.33 1.48
N THR A 56 -11.57 -3.85 2.68
CA THR A 56 -10.45 -3.47 3.55
C THR A 56 -9.19 -4.25 3.18
N VAL A 57 -8.04 -3.69 3.54
CA VAL A 57 -6.73 -4.34 3.37
C VAL A 57 -6.70 -5.69 4.10
N THR A 58 -7.30 -5.78 5.28
CA THR A 58 -7.40 -7.03 6.05
C THR A 58 -8.22 -8.10 5.32
N GLU A 59 -9.33 -7.72 4.69
CA GLU A 59 -10.14 -8.67 3.89
C GLU A 59 -9.41 -9.10 2.60
N LEU A 60 -8.58 -8.22 2.01
CA LEU A 60 -7.82 -8.52 0.78
C LEU A 60 -6.59 -9.38 1.01
N PHE A 61 -5.82 -9.10 2.06
CA PHE A 61 -4.49 -9.67 2.27
C PHE A 61 -4.33 -10.42 3.59
N GLY A 62 -5.38 -10.47 4.43
CA GLY A 62 -5.34 -11.05 5.77
C GLY A 62 -4.73 -10.13 6.82
N GLU A 63 -4.78 -10.58 8.09
CA GLU A 63 -4.31 -9.81 9.24
C GLU A 63 -2.79 -9.59 9.22
N GLU A 64 -2.01 -10.60 8.83
CA GLU A 64 -0.54 -10.53 8.83
C GLU A 64 -0.03 -9.36 7.99
N LEU A 65 -0.50 -9.25 6.74
CA LEU A 65 -0.05 -8.19 5.84
C LEU A 65 -0.61 -6.82 6.27
N SER A 66 -1.82 -6.79 6.80
CA SER A 66 -2.43 -5.58 7.38
C SER A 66 -1.63 -5.06 8.58
N ASN A 67 -1.12 -5.95 9.43
CA ASN A 67 -0.29 -5.61 10.58
C ASN A 67 1.08 -5.10 10.14
N ARG A 68 1.74 -5.76 9.17
CA ARG A 68 3.02 -5.30 8.60
C ARG A 68 2.92 -3.92 7.96
N LEU A 69 1.79 -3.61 7.30
CA LEU A 69 1.55 -2.27 6.75
C LEU A 69 1.43 -1.21 7.85
N LYS A 70 0.68 -1.50 8.92
CA LYS A 70 0.57 -0.60 10.08
C LYS A 70 1.89 -0.42 10.82
N GLU A 71 2.73 -1.44 10.86
CA GLU A 71 4.07 -1.36 11.44
C GLU A 71 5.01 -0.48 10.60
N ASN A 72 4.90 -0.52 9.27
CA ASN A 72 5.68 0.34 8.37
C ASN A 72 5.16 1.79 8.31
N ASP A 73 3.88 2.03 8.61
CA ASP A 73 3.35 3.40 8.83
C ASP A 73 3.92 4.05 10.10
N ARG A 74 4.62 3.29 10.95
CA ARG A 74 5.65 3.87 11.83
C ARG A 74 6.86 4.24 10.98
N CYS A 75 6.66 5.20 10.08
CA CYS A 75 7.74 6.11 9.77
C CYS A 75 8.24 6.60 11.13
N PRO A 76 9.53 6.49 11.49
CA PRO A 76 10.04 7.39 12.51
C PRO A 76 9.55 8.76 12.05
N SER A 77 8.88 9.50 12.92
CA SER A 77 8.61 10.91 12.67
C SER A 77 9.99 11.56 12.57
N VAL A 78 10.62 11.46 11.41
CA VAL A 78 11.78 12.24 11.06
C VAL A 78 11.15 13.62 10.95
N GLU A 79 11.28 14.40 12.02
CA GLU A 79 10.92 15.81 11.96
C GLU A 79 11.54 16.34 10.67
N PRO A 80 10.74 17.00 9.81
CA PRO A 80 11.27 17.51 8.57
C PRO A 80 12.51 18.35 8.90
N PRO A 81 13.64 18.13 8.22
CA PRO A 81 14.88 18.81 8.56
C PRO A 81 14.61 20.31 8.60
N THR A 82 15.01 20.94 9.71
CA THR A 82 14.78 22.37 9.88
C THR A 82 15.54 23.13 8.80
N ARG A 83 15.15 24.39 8.58
CA ARG A 83 15.91 25.29 7.69
C ARG A 83 17.38 25.43 8.12
N SER A 84 17.69 25.16 9.40
CA SER A 84 19.06 25.16 9.91
C SER A 84 19.83 23.93 9.44
N ASP A 85 19.21 22.75 9.50
CA ASP A 85 19.82 21.48 9.09
C ASP A 85 20.16 21.50 7.59
N LEU A 86 19.24 22.02 6.78
CA LEU A 86 19.46 22.19 5.34
C LEU A 86 20.61 23.16 5.04
N LYS A 87 20.77 24.24 5.82
CA LYS A 87 21.88 25.18 5.64
C LYS A 87 23.23 24.57 6.03
N ALA A 88 23.27 23.73 7.05
CA ALA A 88 24.48 23.03 7.46
C ALA A 88 24.95 22.07 6.36
N VAL A 89 24.03 21.27 5.81
CA VAL A 89 24.33 20.35 4.69
C VAL A 89 24.80 21.11 3.45
N VAL A 90 24.13 22.20 3.08
CA VAL A 90 24.55 23.02 1.94
C VAL A 90 25.94 23.64 2.16
N ARG A 91 26.26 24.06 3.39
CA ARG A 91 27.59 24.59 3.71
C ARG A 91 28.66 23.51 3.59
N GLU A 92 28.41 22.33 4.13
CA GLU A 92 29.33 21.19 4.08
C GLU A 92 29.64 20.80 2.62
N ILE A 93 28.61 20.67 1.78
CA ILE A 93 28.76 20.41 0.33
C ILE A 93 29.59 21.51 -0.35
N MET A 94 29.33 22.78 -0.02
CA MET A 94 30.06 23.90 -0.62
C MET A 94 31.52 23.96 -0.18
N ASP A 95 31.81 23.59 1.07
CA ASP A 95 33.18 23.51 1.60
C ASP A 95 33.95 22.34 0.98
N GLU A 96 33.29 21.21 0.73
CA GLU A 96 33.86 20.04 0.05
C GLU A 96 34.23 20.37 -1.41
N ILE A 97 33.33 20.99 -2.16
CA ILE A 97 33.58 21.47 -3.54
C ILE A 97 34.74 22.49 -3.58
N ARG A 98 34.86 23.33 -2.56
CA ARG A 98 35.94 24.33 -2.45
C ARG A 98 37.29 23.70 -2.11
N SER A 99 37.29 22.62 -1.34
CA SER A 99 38.50 21.85 -1.01
C SER A 99 39.05 21.12 -2.24
N GLU A 100 38.19 20.57 -3.10
CA GLU A 100 38.59 19.86 -4.33
C GLU A 100 39.12 20.78 -5.44
N SER A 101 38.78 22.07 -5.42
CA SER A 101 39.27 23.06 -6.39
C SER A 101 40.63 23.69 -6.00
N GLY A 102 41.21 23.27 -4.88
CA GLY A 102 42.50 23.74 -4.35
C GLY A 102 43.69 22.80 -4.63
N SER A 103 43.93 22.44 -5.89
CA SER A 103 45.24 21.94 -6.33
C SER A 103 45.53 22.40 -7.75
N PRO A 104 46.13 23.59 -7.94
CA PRO A 104 46.82 23.88 -9.18
C PRO A 104 48.11 23.05 -9.16
N ASN A 105 48.12 21.96 -9.93
CA ASN A 105 49.35 21.26 -10.23
C ASN A 105 50.39 22.27 -10.74
N SER A 106 51.54 22.19 -10.09
CA SER A 106 52.81 22.86 -10.42
C SER A 106 53.29 22.53 -11.84
#